data_AF-A0AAD6ENE4-F1
#
_entry.id   AF-A0AAD6ENE4-F1
#
_cell.length_a   1.000
_cell.length_b   1.000
_cell.length_c   1.000
_cell.angle_alpha   90.00
_cell.angle_beta   90.00
_cell.angle_gamma   90.00
#
_symmetry.space_group_name_H-M   'P 1'
#
loop_
_entity.id
_entity.type
_entity.pdbx_description
1 polymer ?
#
loop_
_entity_poly.entity_id
_entity_poly.type
_entity_poly.pdbx_seq_one_letter_code
_entity_poly.pdbx_strand_id
1 'polypeptide(L)'
;MESKRICIIGAGVSGLTACKQALDRGFNPVVFESSSDIGGVWSRTLDCTKLQAPSFMYRFSDFPWPEHVTDLYPNHHQVIEYLWSYVSLSHFGLSKCIKFEHRVLGIEYVGAKEEQMAAWESWAGNV
;
A
#
# COMPACT_ATOMS: atom_id res chain seq x y z
N MET A 1 25.02 -2.76 3.71
CA MET A 1 24.04 -2.38 4.75
C MET A 1 22.92 -3.41 4.72
N GLU A 2 22.52 -3.96 5.86
CA GLU A 2 21.34 -4.81 5.91
C GLU A 2 20.09 -4.00 5.51
N SER A 3 19.28 -4.56 4.61
CA SER A 3 18.01 -3.95 4.22
C SER A 3 17.04 -3.95 5.41
N LYS A 4 16.57 -2.77 5.82
CA LYS A 4 15.57 -2.68 6.91
C LYS A 4 14.28 -3.39 6.49
N ARG A 5 13.71 -4.14 7.42
CA ARG A 5 12.40 -4.79 7.24
C ARG A 5 11.29 -3.80 7.58
N ILE A 6 10.29 -3.67 6.71
CA ILE A 6 9.15 -2.76 6.89
C ILE A 6 7.88 -3.60 6.99
N CYS A 7 7.11 -3.41 8.06
CA CYS A 7 5.78 -4.00 8.19
C CYS A 7 4.75 -3.00 7.65
N ILE A 8 3.91 -3.44 6.72
CA ILE A 8 2.80 -2.66 6.16
C ILE A 8 1.51 -3.39 6.47
N ILE A 9 0.50 -2.66 6.95
CA ILE A 9 -0.78 -3.23 7.38
C ILE A 9 -1.87 -2.81 6.40
N GLY A 10 -2.44 -3.80 5.72
CA GLY A 10 -3.47 -3.65 4.68
C GLY A 10 -2.89 -3.56 3.27
N ALA A 11 -3.51 -4.25 2.32
CA ALA A 11 -3.21 -4.24 0.88
C ALA A 11 -4.27 -3.44 0.08
N GLY A 12 -4.79 -2.36 0.67
CA GLY A 12 -5.52 -1.33 -0.05
C GLY A 12 -4.59 -0.41 -0.85
N VAL A 13 -5.15 0.61 -1.50
CA VAL A 13 -4.41 1.58 -2.33
C VAL A 13 -3.17 2.14 -1.63
N SER A 14 -3.31 2.57 -0.37
CA SER A 14 -2.19 3.11 0.43
C SER A 14 -1.11 2.08 0.78
N GLY A 15 -1.50 0.83 1.03
CA GLY A 15 -0.55 -0.24 1.37
C GLY A 15 0.27 -0.67 0.16
N LEU A 16 -0.37 -0.75 -1.00
CA LEU A 16 0.29 -1.07 -2.27
C LEU A 16 1.32 0.00 -2.65
N THR A 17 0.96 1.28 -2.54
CA THR A 17 1.90 2.38 -2.84
C THR A 17 3.04 2.46 -1.81
N ALA A 18 2.75 2.25 -0.52
CA ALA A 18 3.79 2.18 0.51
C ALA A 18 4.76 1.02 0.25
N CYS A 19 4.25 -0.15 -0.15
CA CYS A 19 5.08 -1.31 -0.47
C CYS A 19 5.96 -1.04 -1.68
N LYS A 20 5.41 -0.46 -2.75
CA LYS A 20 6.17 -0.12 -3.95
C LYS A 20 7.28 0.87 -3.63
N GLN A 21 6.95 1.94 -2.89
CA GLN A 21 7.95 2.94 -2.50
C GLN A 21 9.04 2.36 -1.59
N ALA A 22 8.70 1.42 -0.71
CA ALA A 22 9.67 0.71 0.11
C ALA A 22 10.63 -0.15 -0.73
N LEU A 23 10.10 -0.89 -1.70
CA LEU A 23 10.91 -1.69 -2.64
C LEU A 23 11.86 -0.82 -3.47
N ASP A 24 11.36 0.29 -4.04
CA ASP A 24 12.17 1.23 -4.82
C ASP A 24 13.33 1.85 -4.02
N ARG A 25 13.18 1.95 -2.69
CA ARG A 25 14.21 2.46 -1.77
C ARG A 25 15.15 1.36 -1.26
N GLY A 26 15.01 0.13 -1.75
CA GLY A 26 15.85 -1.00 -1.37
C GLY A 26 15.55 -1.56 0.03
N PHE A 27 14.34 -1.32 0.56
CA PHE A 27 13.88 -1.95 1.79
C PHE A 27 13.26 -3.33 1.51
N ASN A 28 13.01 -4.09 2.58
CA ASN A 28 12.36 -5.40 2.53
C ASN A 28 10.96 -5.33 3.19
N PRO A 29 9.92 -4.86 2.47
CA PRO A 29 8.59 -4.76 3.02
C PRO A 29 7.86 -6.10 3.06
N VAL A 30 7.01 -6.27 4.07
CA VAL A 30 6.00 -7.32 4.17
C VAL A 30 4.65 -6.65 4.41
N VAL A 31 3.68 -6.93 3.54
CA VAL A 31 2.31 -6.43 3.64
C VAL A 31 1.45 -7.53 4.25
N PHE A 32 0.79 -7.24 5.37
CA PHE A 32 -0.20 -8.14 5.96
C PHE A 32 -1.60 -7.65 5.61
N GLU A 33 -2.35 -8.45 4.85
CA GLU A 33 -3.75 -8.19 4.51
C GLU A 33 -4.63 -9.21 5.23
N SER A 34 -5.69 -8.71 5.85
CA SER A 34 -6.66 -9.50 6.58
C SER A 34 -7.61 -10.30 5.69
N SER A 35 -7.88 -9.81 4.48
CA SER A 35 -8.72 -10.44 3.47
C SER A 35 -7.93 -11.43 2.62
N SER A 36 -8.64 -12.22 1.81
CA SER A 36 -8.07 -13.06 0.75
C SER A 36 -7.72 -12.28 -0.53
N ASP A 37 -8.03 -10.98 -0.57
CA ASP A 37 -7.87 -10.12 -1.76
C ASP A 37 -7.41 -8.71 -1.38
N ILE A 38 -6.84 -7.98 -2.35
CA ILE A 38 -6.39 -6.58 -2.24
C ILE A 38 -7.56 -5.60 -2.33
N GLY A 39 -7.24 -4.30 -2.42
CA GLY A 39 -8.19 -3.25 -2.79
C GLY A 39 -8.86 -2.55 -1.62
N GLY A 40 -8.90 -3.19 -0.45
CA GLY A 40 -9.34 -2.57 0.81
C GLY A 40 -10.81 -2.15 0.77
N VAL A 41 -11.06 -0.84 0.61
CA VAL A 41 -12.43 -0.30 0.51
C VAL A 41 -13.08 -0.68 -0.81
N TRP A 42 -12.30 -0.82 -1.89
CA TRP A 42 -12.82 -1.11 -3.23
C TRP A 42 -13.33 -2.54 -3.37
N SER A 43 -12.84 -3.48 -2.56
CA SER A 43 -13.31 -4.86 -2.50
C SER A 43 -14.47 -5.06 -1.51
N ARG A 44 -14.85 -4.01 -0.77
CA ARG A 44 -15.90 -4.02 0.27
C ARG A 44 -16.84 -2.83 0.11
N THR A 45 -17.40 -2.68 -1.07
CA THR A 45 -18.33 -1.59 -1.40
C THR A 45 -19.56 -2.09 -2.12
N LEU A 46 -20.56 -1.23 -2.29
CA LEU A 46 -21.76 -1.54 -3.05
C LEU A 46 -21.45 -1.64 -4.54
N ASP A 47 -22.21 -2.46 -5.26
CA ASP A 47 -21.99 -2.66 -6.69
C ASP A 47 -22.08 -1.36 -7.52
N CYS A 48 -22.91 -0.42 -7.07
CA CYS A 48 -23.11 0.87 -7.71
C CYS A 48 -22.00 1.90 -7.41
N THR A 49 -21.02 1.57 -6.56
CA THR A 49 -19.94 2.49 -6.21
C THR A 49 -19.06 2.80 -7.42
N LYS A 50 -18.82 4.09 -7.63
CA LYS A 50 -17.93 4.66 -8.65
C LYS A 50 -17.00 5.69 -8.06
N LEU A 51 -15.92 5.98 -8.78
CA LEU A 51 -15.04 7.10 -8.46
C LEU A 51 -15.82 8.43 -8.45
N GLN A 52 -15.52 9.27 -7.47
CA GLN A 52 -16.07 10.63 -7.36
C GLN A 52 -15.25 11.66 -8.18
N ALA A 53 -14.02 11.29 -8.55
CA ALA A 53 -13.14 12.10 -9.38
C ALA A 53 -12.89 11.41 -10.73
N PRO A 54 -12.58 12.18 -11.79
CA PRO A 54 -12.16 11.62 -13.06
C PRO A 54 -11.02 10.60 -12.93
N SER A 55 -11.05 9.54 -13.74
CA SER A 55 -10.06 8.45 -13.73
C SER A 55 -8.62 8.95 -13.77
N PHE A 56 -8.30 9.94 -14.60
CA PHE A 56 -6.96 10.50 -14.71
C PHE A 56 -6.44 11.18 -13.42
N MET A 57 -7.34 11.59 -12.51
CA MET A 57 -7.00 12.08 -11.17
C MET A 57 -6.83 10.94 -10.15
N TYR A 58 -7.36 9.75 -10.45
CA TYR A 58 -7.28 8.56 -9.61
C TYR A 58 -6.39 7.49 -10.26
N ARG A 59 -5.10 7.78 -10.42
CA ARG A 59 -4.10 6.84 -10.93
C ARG A 59 -2.80 6.94 -10.13
N PHE A 60 -1.96 5.92 -10.20
CA PHE A 60 -0.61 6.01 -9.70
C PHE A 60 0.22 6.83 -10.67
N SER A 61 1.21 7.56 -10.15
CA SER A 61 2.01 8.50 -10.96
C SER A 61 2.81 7.81 -12.07
N ASP A 62 3.14 6.54 -11.89
CA ASP A 62 3.93 5.70 -12.80
C ASP A 62 3.11 4.57 -13.44
N PHE A 63 1.79 4.55 -13.25
CA PHE A 63 0.92 3.53 -13.82
C PHE A 63 -0.40 4.16 -14.27
N PRO A 64 -0.56 4.44 -15.58
CA PRO A 64 -1.81 4.99 -16.11
C PRO A 64 -2.94 3.95 -16.08
N TRP A 65 -4.18 4.43 -16.21
CA TRP A 65 -5.31 3.53 -16.48
C TRP A 65 -5.12 2.79 -17.81
N PRO A 66 -5.52 1.52 -17.89
CA PRO A 66 -5.56 0.78 -19.15
C PRO A 66 -6.43 1.48 -20.20
N GLU A 67 -6.04 1.40 -21.47
CA GLU A 67 -6.74 2.05 -22.58
C GLU A 67 -8.19 1.58 -22.76
N HIS A 68 -8.50 0.35 -22.33
CA HIS A 68 -9.87 -0.18 -22.38
C HIS A 68 -10.81 0.41 -21.34
N VAL A 69 -10.29 1.08 -20.30
CA VAL A 69 -11.10 1.77 -19.30
C VAL A 69 -11.43 3.17 -19.81
N THR A 70 -12.53 3.28 -20.56
CA THR A 70 -12.95 4.54 -21.19
C THR A 70 -13.87 5.39 -20.31
N ASP A 71 -14.37 4.85 -19.19
CA ASP A 71 -15.24 5.56 -18.27
C ASP A 71 -14.51 6.73 -17.59
N LEU A 72 -15.16 7.90 -17.55
CA LEU A 72 -14.64 9.05 -16.82
C LEU A 72 -14.64 8.80 -15.31
N TYR A 73 -15.61 8.02 -14.80
CA TYR A 73 -15.76 7.66 -13.39
C TYR A 73 -15.87 6.13 -13.24
N PRO A 74 -14.72 5.42 -13.29
CA PRO A 74 -14.70 3.96 -13.19
C PRO A 74 -15.43 3.44 -11.95
N ASN A 75 -16.09 2.28 -12.11
CA ASN A 75 -16.75 1.57 -11.02
C ASN A 75 -15.74 0.76 -10.18
N HIS A 76 -16.19 0.24 -9.05
CA HIS A 76 -15.33 -0.49 -8.12
C HIS A 76 -14.65 -1.73 -8.75
N HIS A 77 -15.30 -2.45 -9.67
CA HIS A 77 -14.70 -3.57 -10.39
C HIS A 77 -13.51 -3.11 -11.24
N GLN A 78 -13.67 -2.01 -11.98
CA GLN A 78 -12.59 -1.43 -12.79
C GLN A 78 -11.42 -0.95 -11.91
N VAL A 79 -11.70 -0.40 -10.72
CA VAL A 79 -10.65 -0.03 -9.76
C VAL A 79 -9.91 -1.26 -9.25
N ILE A 80 -10.62 -2.34 -8.90
CA ILE A 80 -9.98 -3.60 -8.46
C ILE A 80 -9.11 -4.19 -9.57
N GLU A 81 -9.59 -4.23 -10.80
CA GLU A 81 -8.82 -4.69 -11.97
C GLU A 81 -7.55 -3.86 -12.17
N TYR A 82 -7.64 -2.53 -12.04
CA TYR A 82 -6.50 -1.63 -12.11
C TYR A 82 -5.46 -1.92 -11.00
N LEU A 83 -5.90 -2.15 -9.76
CA LEU A 83 -5.01 -2.47 -8.65
C LEU A 83 -4.34 -3.84 -8.83
N TRP A 84 -5.07 -4.85 -9.32
CA TRP A 84 -4.50 -6.15 -9.65
C TRP A 84 -3.48 -6.06 -10.78
N SER A 85 -3.77 -5.26 -11.81
CA SER A 85 -2.84 -4.99 -12.90
C SER A 85 -1.53 -4.39 -12.36
N TYR A 86 -1.62 -3.41 -11.45
CA TYR A 86 -0.46 -2.81 -10.80
C TYR A 86 0.37 -3.82 -9.99
N VAL A 87 -0.30 -4.67 -9.19
CA VAL A 87 0.36 -5.70 -8.37
C VAL A 87 0.99 -6.81 -9.21
N SER A 88 0.41 -7.12 -10.37
CA SER A 88 0.89 -8.18 -11.27
C SER A 88 2.19 -7.82 -12.01
N LEU A 89 2.58 -6.54 -12.03
CA LEU A 89 3.80 -6.09 -12.71
C LEU A 89 5.03 -6.70 -12.03
N SER A 90 5.66 -7.65 -12.74
CA SER A 90 6.77 -8.45 -12.22
C SER A 90 7.96 -7.61 -11.76
N HIS A 91 8.22 -6.48 -12.42
CA HIS A 91 9.31 -5.57 -12.09
C HIS A 91 9.06 -4.75 -10.81
N PHE A 92 7.81 -4.63 -10.35
CA PHE A 92 7.50 -4.01 -9.06
C PHE A 92 7.60 -4.96 -7.87
N GLY A 93 7.51 -6.28 -8.08
CA GLY A 93 7.70 -7.28 -7.02
C GLY A 93 6.63 -7.31 -5.91
N LEU A 94 5.56 -6.50 -6.03
CA LEU A 94 4.53 -6.32 -5.00
C LEU A 94 3.85 -7.61 -4.57
N SER A 95 3.48 -8.46 -5.53
CA SER A 95 2.78 -9.73 -5.25
C SER A 95 3.52 -10.63 -4.27
N LYS A 96 4.86 -10.59 -4.25
CA LYS A 96 5.71 -11.39 -3.36
C LYS A 96 5.76 -10.86 -1.92
N CYS A 97 5.41 -9.60 -1.72
CA CYS A 97 5.44 -8.96 -0.41
C CYS A 97 4.13 -9.14 0.37
N ILE A 98 3.04 -9.51 -0.30
CA ILE A 98 1.70 -9.55 0.29
C ILE A 98 1.41 -10.93 0.90
N LYS A 99 0.97 -10.92 2.16
CA LYS A 99 0.44 -12.08 2.89
C LYS A 99 -1.05 -11.85 3.16
N PHE A 100 -1.88 -12.54 2.39
CA PHE A 100 -3.34 -12.55 2.56
C PHE A 100 -3.76 -13.40 3.75
N GLU A 101 -4.97 -13.17 4.26
CA GLU A 101 -5.53 -13.88 5.42
C GLU A 101 -4.68 -13.75 6.70
N HIS A 102 -3.88 -12.68 6.80
CA HIS A 102 -3.07 -12.37 7.98
C HIS A 102 -3.58 -11.09 8.65
N ARG A 103 -4.47 -11.25 9.62
CA ARG A 103 -4.96 -10.14 10.44
C ARG A 103 -3.92 -9.76 11.49
N VAL A 104 -3.46 -8.51 11.48
CA VAL A 104 -2.63 -7.94 12.56
C VAL A 104 -3.52 -7.62 13.76
N LEU A 105 -3.20 -8.20 14.92
CA LEU A 105 -3.99 -8.06 16.15
C LEU A 105 -3.51 -6.91 17.05
N GLY A 106 -2.25 -6.53 16.94
CA GLY A 106 -1.64 -5.51 17.75
C GLY A 106 -0.21 -5.22 17.30
N ILE A 107 0.31 -4.08 17.74
CA ILE A 107 1.70 -3.67 17.56
C ILE A 107 2.17 -3.18 18.92
N GLU A 108 3.33 -3.65 19.34
CA GLU A 108 3.97 -3.23 20.57
C GLU A 108 5.34 -2.63 20.25
N TYR A 109 5.67 -1.53 20.92
CA TYR A 109 6.98 -0.92 20.81
C TYR A 109 7.97 -1.71 21.68
N VAL A 110 8.97 -2.33 21.04
CA VAL A 110 9.96 -3.19 21.73
C VAL A 110 11.14 -2.37 22.30
N GLY A 111 11.06 -1.04 22.28
CA GLY A 111 12.09 -0.18 22.84
C GLY A 111 13.22 0.18 21.88
N ALA A 112 13.88 1.29 22.20
CA ALA A 112 15.23 1.65 21.79
C ALA A 112 16.05 1.66 23.08
N LYS A 113 17.34 1.30 23.06
CA LYS A 113 18.19 1.48 24.25
C LYS A 113 18.10 2.95 24.70
N GLU A 114 18.16 3.25 26.00
CA GLU A 114 18.00 4.63 26.54
C GLU A 114 18.78 5.69 25.74
N GLU A 115 19.98 5.33 25.25
CA GLU A 115 20.85 6.13 24.40
C GLU A 115 20.20 6.62 23.08
N GLN A 116 19.29 5.84 22.49
CA GLN A 116 18.57 6.17 21.26
C GLN A 116 17.32 7.02 21.52
N MET A 117 16.72 6.92 22.71
CA MET A 117 15.60 7.78 23.12
C MET A 117 16.07 9.22 23.36
N ALA A 118 17.28 9.40 23.91
CA ALA A 118 17.91 10.71 24.06
C ALA A 118 18.12 11.44 22.72
N ALA A 119 18.32 10.71 21.61
CA ALA A 119 18.46 11.30 20.29
C ALA A 119 17.12 11.87 19.74
N TRP A 120 15.97 11.36 20.20
CA TRP A 120 14.65 11.82 19.75
C TRP A 120 14.27 13.18 20.35
N GLU A 121 14.74 13.50 21.56
CA GLU A 121 14.57 14.82 22.16
C GLU A 121 15.27 15.92 21.35
N SER A 122 16.39 15.61 20.69
CA SER A 122 17.09 16.57 19.81
C SER A 122 16.33 16.91 18.52
N TRP A 123 15.40 16.05 18.09
CA TRP A 123 14.58 16.26 16.89
C TRP A 123 13.27 17.01 17.18
N ALA A 124 12.85 17.09 18.45
CA ALA A 124 11.60 17.74 18.85
C ALA A 124 11.69 19.28 18.89
N GLY A 125 12.83 19.87 18.53
CA GLY A 125 12.97 21.34 18.44
C GLY A 125 12.89 22.07 19.78
N ASN A 126 13.09 21.36 20.91
CA ASN A 126 13.22 22.00 22.21
C ASN A 126 14.67 22.51 22.38
N VAL A 127 14.96 23.66 21.78
CA VAL A 127 16.08 24.53 22.16
C VAL A 127 15.54 25.94 22.35
#